data_AF-A0A7J3WXJ9-F1
#
_entry.id   AF-A0A7J3WXJ9-F1
#
_cell.length_a   1.000
_cell.length_b   1.000
_cell.length_c   1.000
_cell.angle_alpha   90.00
_cell.angle_beta   90.00
_cell.angle_gamma   90.00
#
_symmetry.space_group_name_H-M   'P 1'
#
loop_
_entity.id
_entity.type
_entity.pdbx_description
1 polymer ?
#
loop_
_entity_poly.entity_id
_entity_poly.type
_entity_poly.pdbx_seq_one_letter_code
_entity_poly.pdbx_strand_id
1 'polypeptide(L)' 'MVSLETNEGIVGGYIIPQAAVVQVITKNRVSREVVANILINPYIEDVLISDYLAEELQIRILYPRRGLWSL' A
#
# COMPACT_ATOMS: atom_id res chain seq x y z
N MET A 1 -2.48 -17.55 7.09
CA MET A 1 -1.04 -17.54 6.77
C MET A 1 -0.91 -17.69 5.26
N VAL A 2 -0.04 -16.90 4.64
CA VAL A 2 0.24 -16.96 3.20
C VAL A 2 1.74 -17.11 2.98
N SER A 3 2.12 -17.71 1.85
CA SER A 3 3.51 -17.76 1.40
C SER A 3 3.80 -16.55 0.52
N LEU A 4 4.86 -15.81 0.85
CA LEU A 4 5.35 -14.69 0.06
C LEU A 4 6.65 -15.11 -0.62
N GLU A 5 6.71 -14.98 -1.94
CA GLU A 5 7.94 -15.16 -2.68
C GLU A 5 8.78 -13.89 -2.60
N THR A 6 10.03 -14.03 -2.20
CA THR A 6 11.02 -12.96 -2.16
C THR A 6 12.25 -13.39 -2.96
N ASN A 7 13.13 -12.43 -3.28
CA ASN A 7 14.40 -12.74 -3.95
C ASN A 7 15.29 -13.69 -3.15
N GLU A 8 15.11 -13.77 -1.83
CA GLU A 8 15.92 -14.59 -0.91
C GLU A 8 15.23 -15.92 -0.53
N GLY A 9 14.02 -16.17 -1.02
CA GLY A 9 13.26 -17.39 -0.76
C GLY A 9 11.81 -17.13 -0.38
N ILE A 10 11.14 -18.17 0.13
CA ILE A 10 9.74 -18.12 0.54
C ILE A 10 9.65 -17.80 2.02
N VAL A 11 8.92 -16.73 2.38
CA VAL A 11 8.67 -16.34 3.76
C VAL A 11 7.18 -16.40 4.10
N GLY A 12 6.87 -16.71 5.36
CA GLY A 12 5.50 -16.70 5.87
C GLY A 12 5.02 -15.27 6.13
N GLY A 13 3.81 -14.95 5.69
CA GLY A 13 3.11 -13.71 5.96
C GLY A 13 1.67 -13.92 6.47
N TYR A 14 1.04 -12.82 6.88
CA TYR A 14 -0.35 -12.83 7.34
C TYR A 14 -1.17 -11.85 6.52
N ILE A 15 -2.37 -12.27 6.10
CA ILE A 15 -3.36 -11.37 5.49
C ILE A 15 -4.50 -11.20 6.48
N ILE A 16 -4.83 -9.95 6.78
CA ILE A 16 -6.01 -9.59 7.55
C ILE A 16 -6.95 -8.84 6.59
N PRO A 17 -8.07 -9.45 6.18
CA PRO A 17 -8.98 -8.83 5.23
C PRO A 17 -9.71 -7.64 5.88
N GLN A 18 -9.93 -6.58 5.09
CA GLN A 18 -10.73 -5.40 5.46
C GLN A 18 -10.36 -4.78 6.82
N ALA A 19 -9.07 -4.77 7.14
CA ALA A 19 -8.57 -4.43 8.47
C ALA A 19 -8.21 -2.94 8.64
N ALA A 20 -8.15 -2.17 7.56
CA ALA A 20 -7.82 -0.76 7.60
C ALA A 20 -8.74 0.08 6.72
N VAL A 21 -9.01 1.31 7.17
CA VAL A 21 -9.56 2.38 6.33
C VAL A 21 -8.41 3.32 6.01
N VAL A 22 -8.15 3.54 4.72
CA VAL A 22 -7.03 4.32 4.22
C VAL A 22 -7.54 5.55 3.49
N GLN A 23 -6.89 6.69 3.73
CA GLN A 23 -7.20 7.96 3.08
C GLN A 23 -5.90 8.77 2.92
N VAL A 24 -5.76 9.47 1.80
CA VAL A 24 -4.65 10.41 1.58
C VAL A 24 -5.13 11.82 1.88
N ILE A 25 -4.42 12.48 2.79
CA ILE A 25 -4.69 13.85 3.20
C ILE A 25 -3.51 14.72 2.74
N THR A 26 -3.80 15.70 1.89
CA THR A 26 -2.84 16.72 1.46
C THR A 26 -3.32 18.10 1.93
N LYS A 27 -2.49 19.13 1.74
CA LYS A 27 -2.83 20.50 2.15
C LYS A 27 -4.17 21.02 1.59
N ASN A 28 -4.50 20.63 0.35
CA ASN A 28 -5.64 21.21 -0.39
C ASN A 28 -6.69 20.17 -0.82
N ARG A 29 -6.42 18.88 -0.64
CA ARG A 29 -7.28 17.80 -1.13
C ARG A 29 -7.21 16.58 -0.22
N VAL A 30 -8.34 15.90 -0.11
CA VAL A 30 -8.48 14.63 0.60
C VAL A 30 -9.05 13.61 -0.38
N SER A 31 -8.50 12.39 -0.40
CA SER A 31 -9.05 11.29 -1.21
C SER A 31 -10.33 10.74 -0.59
N ARG A 32 -11.03 9.86 -1.31
CA ARG A 32 -12.03 8.99 -0.66
C ARG A 32 -11.37 8.07 0.37
N GLU A 33 -12.18 7.56 1.29
CA GLU A 33 -11.81 6.46 2.16
C GLU A 33 -11.89 5.14 1.39
N VAL A 34 -10.90 4.26 1.60
CA VAL A 34 -10.83 2.93 0.99
C VAL A 34 -10.60 1.90 2.08
N VAL A 35 -11.47 0.88 2.14
CA VAL A 35 -11.26 -0.27 3.02
C VAL A 35 -10.25 -1.21 2.38
N ALA A 36 -9.14 -1.47 3.08
CA ALA A 36 -8.02 -2.24 2.56
C ALA A 36 -7.73 -3.48 3.41
N ASN A 37 -7.17 -4.50 2.75
CA ASN A 37 -6.57 -5.65 3.41
C ASN A 37 -5.16 -5.26 3.90
N ILE A 38 -4.72 -5.85 5.01
CA ILE A 38 -3.34 -5.68 5.50
C ILE A 38 -2.58 -6.98 5.23
N LEU A 39 -1.43 -6.85 4.55
CA LEU A 39 -0.41 -7.90 4.47
C LEU A 39 0.70 -7.57 5.46
N ILE A 40 0.92 -8.45 6.44
CA ILE A 40 2.00 -8.33 7.41
C ILE A 40 3.16 -9.21 6.94
N ASN A 41 4.27 -8.56 6.59
CA ASN A 41 5.56 -9.20 6.36
C ASN A 41 6.49 -8.84 7.54
N PRO A 42 6.90 -9.79 8.39
CA PRO A 42 7.70 -9.50 9.59
C PRO A 42 9.14 -9.08 9.27
N TYR A 43 9.55 -9.08 8.01
CA TYR A 43 10.91 -8.76 7.57
C TYR A 43 11.02 -7.39 6.87
N ILE A 44 9.92 -6.64 6.73
CA ILE A 44 9.91 -5.31 6.12
C ILE A 44 9.43 -4.30 7.15
N GLU A 45 10.20 -3.23 7.35
CA GLU A 45 9.87 -2.15 8.29
C GLU A 45 9.09 -1.00 7.62
N ASP A 46 9.02 -1.00 6.29
CA ASP A 46 8.34 0.02 5.50
C ASP A 46 6.86 -0.31 5.25
N VAL A 47 6.01 0.72 5.29
CA VAL A 47 4.62 0.61 4.86
C VAL A 47 4.55 0.77 3.35
N LEU A 48 4.11 -0.29 2.68
CA LEU A 48 3.92 -0.32 1.24
C LEU A 48 2.42 -0.32 0.93
N ILE A 49 2.05 0.28 -0.21
CA ILE A 49 0.71 0.18 -0.78
C ILE A 49 0.80 -0.51 -2.13
N SER A 50 -0.22 -1.29 -2.48
CA SER A 50 -0.32 -1.87 -3.84
C SER A 50 -0.68 -0.80 -4.86
N ASP A 51 -0.37 -1.08 -6.12
CA ASP A 51 -0.86 -0.33 -7.27
C ASP A 51 -2.39 -0.23 -7.29
N TYR A 52 -3.09 -1.31 -6.95
CA TYR A 52 -4.54 -1.32 -6.81
C TYR A 52 -5.04 -0.31 -5.77
N LEU A 53 -4.41 -0.26 -4.59
CA LEU A 53 -4.79 0.71 -3.55
C LEU A 53 -4.43 2.14 -3.97
N ALA A 54 -3.30 2.34 -4.65
CA ALA A 54 -2.91 3.65 -5.17
C ALA A 54 -3.93 4.19 -6.19
N GLU A 55 -4.40 3.35 -7.12
CA GLU A 55 -5.45 3.70 -8.08
C GLU A 55 -6.78 4.02 -7.37
N GLU A 56 -7.17 3.20 -6.38
CA GLU A 56 -8.39 3.43 -5.61
C GLU A 56 -8.35 4.78 -4.85
N LEU A 57 -7.18 5.17 -4.36
CA LEU A 57 -6.94 6.46 -3.70
C LEU A 57 -6.76 7.63 -4.68
N GLN A 58 -6.82 7.38 -6.00
CA GLN A 58 -6.59 8.34 -7.08
C GLN A 58 -5.19 8.98 -7.05
N ILE A 59 -4.19 8.23 -6.57
CA ILE A 59 -2.79 8.67 -6.58
C ILE A 59 -2.26 8.57 -8.01
N ARG A 60 -1.81 9.71 -8.55
CA ARG A 60 -1.14 9.79 -9.85
C ARG A 60 0.36 9.89 -9.67
N ILE A 61 1.08 8.87 -10.12
CA ILE A 61 2.55 8.88 -10.15
C ILE A 61 3.02 9.79 -11.29
N LEU A 62 3.79 10.82 -10.97
CA LEU A 62 4.29 11.80 -11.94
C LEU A 62 5.73 11.47 -12.35
N TYR A 63 6.62 11.32 -11.37
CA TYR A 63 8.03 11.00 -11.59
C TYR A 63 8.51 9.99 -10.54
N PRO A 64 8.44 8.68 -10.84
CA PRO A 64 8.76 7.62 -9.88
C PRO A 64 10.17 7.76 -9.30
N ARG A 65 11.17 7.99 -10.16
CA ARG A 65 12.58 8.17 -9.73
C ARG A 65 12.82 9.39 -8.84
N ARG A 66 11.90 10.37 -8.86
CA ARG A 66 11.98 11.57 -8.02
C ARG A 66 11.02 11.51 -6.82
N GLY A 67 10.25 10.42 -6.68
CA GLY A 67 9.21 10.30 -5.66
C GLY A 67 8.06 11.29 -5.81
N LEU A 68 7.83 11.83 -7.02
CA LEU A 68 6.77 12.82 -7.24
C LEU A 68 5.46 12.16 -7.65
N TRP A 69 4.39 12.51 -6.95
CA TRP A 69 3.03 12.08 -7.19
C TRP A 69 2.04 13.18 -6.81
N SER A 70 0.79 13.06 -7.23
CA SER A 70 -0.30 13.97 -6.86
C SER A 70 -1.61 13.22 -6.64
N LEU A 71 -2.56 13.87 -5.96
CA LEU A 71 -3.97 13.47 -5.95
C LEU A 71 -4.70 14.17 -7.09
#